data_AF-A0A0J1CMN2-F1
#
_entry.id   AF-A0A0J1CMN2-F1
#
_cell.length_a   1.000
_cell.length_b   1.000
_cell.length_c   1.000
_cell.angle_alpha   90.00
_cell.angle_beta   90.00
_cell.angle_gamma   90.00
#
_symmetry.space_group_name_H-M   'P 1'
#
loop_
_entity.id
_entity.type
_entity.pdbx_description
1 polymer ?
#
loop_
_entity_poly.entity_id
_entity_poly.type
_entity_poly.pdbx_seq_one_letter_code
_entity_poly.pdbx_strand_id
1 'polypeptide(L)'
;MLAAIPVIFIFLLLLAAASRSRARAKPRDPLSGGRALALRFIDLGNMTGKTANEIIAAVGAPSARSAVAGGILLQWQAPGYHMVLSFDADGTFRKITHESHQFTK
;
A
#
# COMPACT_ATOMS: atom_id res chain seq x y z
N MET A 1 24.96 33.77 6.73
CA MET A 1 23.54 33.58 7.12
C MET A 1 23.10 32.21 6.64
N LEU A 2 22.43 31.46 7.51
CA LEU A 2 22.04 30.05 7.37
C LEU A 2 20.87 29.80 6.39
N ALA A 3 20.91 28.61 5.76
CA ALA A 3 19.84 27.62 5.45
C ALA A 3 18.66 28.05 4.54
N ALA A 4 18.01 27.18 3.73
CA ALA A 4 17.87 25.73 3.76
C ALA A 4 17.55 25.12 2.38
N ILE A 5 17.85 23.82 2.24
CA ILE A 5 17.46 22.92 1.13
C ILE A 5 16.09 22.27 1.47
N PRO A 6 15.24 21.93 0.48
CA PRO A 6 14.51 20.68 0.59
C PRO A 6 14.72 19.78 -0.64
N VAL A 7 15.58 18.80 -0.42
CA VAL A 7 15.53 17.38 -0.82
C VAL A 7 14.36 17.05 -1.74
N ILE A 8 14.60 17.10 -3.05
CA ILE A 8 13.78 16.37 -4.02
C ILE A 8 14.20 14.90 -3.90
N PHE A 9 13.33 14.08 -3.30
CA PHE A 9 13.45 12.64 -3.26
C PHE A 9 13.38 12.10 -4.70
N ILE A 10 14.56 11.93 -5.31
CA ILE A 10 14.75 11.22 -6.57
C ILE A 10 14.45 9.73 -6.31
N PHE A 11 13.26 9.28 -6.67
CA PHE A 11 12.95 7.85 -6.81
C PHE A 11 13.68 7.34 -8.05
N LEU A 12 14.91 6.87 -7.87
CA LEU A 12 15.70 6.22 -8.90
C LEU A 12 15.15 4.80 -9.15
N LEU A 13 14.28 4.67 -10.16
CA LEU A 13 13.80 3.38 -10.65
C LEU A 13 14.85 2.79 -11.61
N LEU A 14 15.80 2.00 -11.10
CA LEU A 14 16.76 1.27 -11.92
C LEU A 14 16.10 -0.01 -12.47
N LEU A 15 15.51 0.06 -13.67
CA LEU A 15 15.06 -1.15 -14.39
C LEU A 15 16.25 -1.74 -15.16
N ALA A 16 16.93 -2.73 -14.58
CA ALA A 16 17.82 -3.60 -15.33
C ALA A 16 16.99 -4.52 -16.24
N ALA A 17 16.92 -4.20 -17.53
CA ALA A 17 16.26 -5.04 -18.53
C ALA A 17 17.16 -6.22 -18.93
N ALA A 18 17.07 -7.33 -18.18
CA ALA A 18 17.56 -8.62 -18.66
C ALA A 18 16.48 -9.26 -19.56
N SER A 19 16.67 -9.18 -20.87
CA SER A 19 15.86 -9.89 -21.87
C SER A 19 16.02 -11.40 -21.67
N ARG A 20 15.04 -12.05 -21.02
CA ARG A 20 14.82 -13.50 -21.11
C ARG A 20 13.64 -13.72 -22.05
N SER A 21 13.86 -14.51 -23.11
CA SER A 21 12.79 -15.00 -23.96
C SER A 21 11.75 -15.72 -23.09
N ARG A 22 10.52 -15.18 -23.06
CA ARG A 22 9.40 -15.84 -22.38
C ARG A 22 8.61 -16.60 -23.43
N ALA A 23 8.47 -17.91 -23.25
CA ALA A 23 7.28 -18.61 -23.71
C ALA A 23 6.05 -17.74 -23.35
N ARG A 24 5.12 -17.54 -24.30
CA ARG A 24 3.98 -16.63 -24.15
C ARG A 24 3.12 -17.06 -22.96
N ALA A 25 3.46 -16.55 -21.77
CA ALA A 25 2.63 -16.71 -20.59
C ALA A 25 1.26 -16.12 -20.91
N LYS A 26 0.19 -16.85 -20.54
CA LYS A 26 -1.18 -16.32 -20.57
C LYS A 26 -1.17 -14.91 -19.95
N PRO A 27 -1.75 -13.88 -20.60
CA PRO A 27 -1.81 -12.55 -19.99
C PRO A 27 -2.38 -12.67 -18.59
N ARG A 28 -1.62 -12.24 -17.58
CA ARG A 28 -2.15 -12.12 -16.22
C ARG A 28 -3.14 -10.98 -16.26
N ASP A 29 -4.34 -11.21 -15.73
CA ASP A 29 -5.29 -10.14 -15.50
C ASP A 29 -4.59 -9.04 -14.69
N PRO A 30 -4.40 -7.82 -15.23
CA PRO A 30 -3.71 -6.74 -14.54
C PRO A 30 -4.33 -6.46 -13.16
N LEU A 31 -5.63 -6.70 -13.00
CA LEU A 31 -6.41 -6.44 -11.79
C LEU A 31 -6.31 -7.55 -10.73
N SER A 32 -5.75 -8.70 -11.06
CA SER A 32 -5.67 -9.87 -10.16
C SER A 32 -4.96 -9.55 -8.83
N GLY A 33 -3.93 -8.72 -8.85
CA GLY A 33 -3.21 -8.31 -7.64
C GLY A 33 -4.05 -7.44 -6.70
N GLY A 34 -4.79 -6.47 -7.26
CA GLY A 34 -5.64 -5.60 -6.44
C GLY A 34 -6.89 -6.32 -5.93
N ARG A 35 -7.47 -7.25 -6.71
CA ARG A 35 -8.57 -8.08 -6.23
C ARG A 35 -8.13 -8.98 -5.06
N ALA A 36 -6.95 -9.59 -5.16
CA ALA A 36 -6.39 -10.39 -4.07
C ALA A 36 -6.13 -9.56 -2.81
N LEU A 37 -5.61 -8.33 -2.96
CA LEU A 37 -5.40 -7.42 -1.84
C LEU A 37 -6.73 -7.00 -1.19
N ALA A 38 -7.74 -6.66 -1.99
CA ALA A 38 -9.08 -6.31 -1.49
C ALA A 38 -9.70 -7.46 -0.68
N LEU A 39 -9.57 -8.70 -1.17
CA LEU A 39 -10.06 -9.88 -0.45
C LEU A 39 -9.40 -10.04 0.93
N ARG A 40 -8.10 -9.76 1.07
CA ARG A 40 -7.44 -9.82 2.38
C ARG A 40 -7.97 -8.76 3.36
N PHE A 41 -8.30 -7.57 2.87
CA PHE A 41 -8.94 -6.54 3.71
C PHE A 41 -10.37 -6.91 4.09
N ILE A 42 -11.12 -7.54 3.18
CA ILE A 42 -12.45 -8.09 3.47
C ILE A 42 -12.35 -9.18 4.54
N ASP A 43 -11.41 -10.11 4.39
CA ASP A 43 -11.17 -11.21 5.34
C ASP A 43 -10.69 -10.70 6.71
N LEU A 44 -9.89 -9.64 6.74
CA LEU A 44 -9.47 -8.97 7.97
C LEU A 44 -10.67 -8.37 8.74
N GLY A 45 -11.66 -7.85 8.03
CA GLY A 45 -12.90 -7.34 8.61
C GLY A 45 -12.69 -6.13 9.52
N ASN A 46 -13.30 -6.16 10.70
CA ASN A 46 -13.26 -5.03 11.64
C ASN A 46 -11.83 -4.76 12.15
N MET A 47 -11.36 -3.53 11.95
CA MET A 47 -10.02 -3.08 12.35
C MET A 47 -10.00 -2.28 13.66
N THR A 48 -11.14 -2.00 14.29
CA THR A 48 -11.19 -1.26 15.56
C THR A 48 -10.29 -1.91 16.62
N GLY A 49 -9.37 -1.13 17.18
CA GLY A 49 -8.43 -1.58 18.21
C GLY A 49 -7.24 -2.39 17.71
N LYS A 50 -7.16 -2.72 16.40
CA LYS A 50 -5.99 -3.41 15.84
C LYS A 50 -4.81 -2.46 15.72
N THR A 51 -3.61 -2.98 15.96
CA THR A 51 -2.35 -2.30 15.72
C THR A 51 -1.95 -2.38 14.23
N ALA A 52 -1.06 -1.48 13.81
CA ALA A 52 -0.45 -1.55 12.48
C ALA A 52 0.17 -2.92 12.18
N ASN A 53 0.84 -3.54 13.16
CA ASN A 53 1.50 -4.83 12.97
C ASN A 53 0.50 -5.97 12.73
N GLU A 54 -0.62 -5.99 13.45
CA GLU A 54 -1.68 -6.99 13.24
C GLU A 54 -2.31 -6.88 11.87
N ILE A 55 -2.55 -5.65 11.39
CA ILE A 55 -3.07 -5.42 10.04
C ILE A 55 -2.05 -5.84 9.00
N ILE A 56 -0.78 -5.45 9.14
CA ILE A 56 0.31 -5.85 8.24
C ILE A 56 0.46 -7.38 8.19
N ALA A 57 0.36 -8.05 9.33
CA ALA A 57 0.42 -9.51 9.40
C ALA A 57 -0.74 -10.17 8.63
N ALA A 58 -1.92 -9.56 8.60
CA ALA A 58 -3.09 -10.09 7.91
C ALA A 58 -3.09 -9.80 6.39
N VAL A 59 -2.76 -8.57 5.97
CA VAL A 59 -2.92 -8.15 4.56
C VAL A 59 -1.60 -8.13 3.78
N GLY A 60 -0.47 -8.14 4.47
CA GLY A 60 0.88 -8.03 3.93
C GLY A 60 1.50 -6.64 4.13
N ALA A 61 2.76 -6.48 3.72
CA ALA A 61 3.49 -5.23 3.85
C ALA A 61 2.82 -4.09 3.04
N PRO A 62 2.81 -2.86 3.56
CA PRO A 62 2.30 -1.70 2.83
C PRO A 62 3.24 -1.33 1.67
N SER A 63 2.67 -0.79 0.61
CA SER A 63 3.39 -0.20 -0.52
C SER A 63 4.14 1.08 -0.11
N ALA A 64 3.60 1.84 0.84
CA ALA A 64 4.23 3.05 1.36
C ALA A 64 3.89 3.31 2.83
N ARG A 65 4.78 4.02 3.52
CA ARG A 65 4.64 4.50 4.89
C ARG A 65 4.98 6.00 4.93
N SER A 66 4.19 6.78 5.65
CA SER A 66 4.45 8.21 5.86
C SER A 66 4.16 8.61 7.30
N ALA A 67 5.01 9.45 7.89
CA ALA A 67 4.73 10.06 9.19
C ALA A 67 3.74 11.22 9.01
N VAL A 68 2.81 11.37 9.95
CA VAL A 68 1.87 12.50 10.00
C VAL A 68 1.79 13.04 11.42
N ALA A 69 1.25 14.24 11.59
CA ALA A 69 1.01 14.77 12.93
C ALA A 69 0.10 13.81 13.71
N GLY A 70 0.62 13.29 14.84
CA GLY A 70 -0.11 12.38 15.71
C GLY A 70 -0.07 10.89 15.32
N GLY A 71 0.74 10.47 14.34
CA GLY A 71 0.89 9.05 14.04
C GLY A 71 1.47 8.74 12.65
N ILE A 72 0.96 7.69 12.00
CA ILE A 72 1.46 7.22 10.69
C ILE A 72 0.32 6.93 9.72
N LEU A 73 0.62 7.07 8.42
CA LEU A 73 -0.19 6.57 7.31
C LEU A 73 0.50 5.36 6.68
N LEU A 74 -0.25 4.28 6.49
CA LEU A 74 0.17 3.12 5.71
C LEU A 74 -0.72 2.95 4.49
N GLN A 75 -0.09 2.68 3.35
CA GLN A 75 -0.75 2.61 2.05
C GLN A 75 -0.54 1.23 1.44
N TRP A 76 -1.60 0.61 0.95
CA TRP A 76 -1.55 -0.59 0.13
C TRP A 76 -2.13 -0.28 -1.25
N GLN A 77 -1.30 -0.43 -2.27
CA GLN A 77 -1.68 -0.13 -3.65
C GLN A 77 -1.34 -1.31 -4.55
N ALA A 78 -2.33 -1.72 -5.33
CA ALA A 78 -2.21 -2.68 -6.42
C ALA A 78 -3.14 -2.23 -7.57
N PRO A 79 -2.96 -2.72 -8.80
CA PRO A 79 -3.82 -2.31 -9.91
C PRO A 79 -5.31 -2.52 -9.58
N GLY A 80 -6.09 -1.44 -9.68
CA GLY A 80 -7.51 -1.42 -9.37
C GLY A 80 -7.89 -1.42 -7.89
N TYR A 81 -6.94 -1.34 -6.94
CA TYR A 81 -7.22 -1.23 -5.51
C TYR A 81 -6.21 -0.35 -4.77
N HIS A 82 -6.69 0.60 -3.97
CA HIS A 82 -5.85 1.45 -3.12
C HIS A 82 -6.54 1.66 -1.77
N MET A 83 -5.84 1.32 -0.70
CA MET A 83 -6.31 1.46 0.69
C MET A 83 -5.27 2.24 1.50
N VAL A 84 -5.71 3.28 2.19
CA VAL A 84 -4.86 4.09 3.07
C VAL A 84 -5.47 4.14 4.46
N LEU A 85 -4.70 3.70 5.44
CA LEU A 85 -5.08 3.67 6.84
C LEU A 85 -4.23 4.67 7.62
N SER A 86 -4.88 5.42 8.51
CA SER A 86 -4.20 6.21 9.54
C SER A 86 -4.19 5.47 10.86
N PHE A 87 -3.07 5.59 11.56
CA PHE A 87 -2.84 5.07 12.89
C PHE A 87 -2.47 6.22 13.82
N ASP A 88 -2.89 6.12 15.08
CA ASP A 88 -2.48 7.05 16.13
C ASP A 88 -1.02 6.81 16.55
N ALA A 89 -0.49 7.67 17.42
CA ALA A 89 0.92 7.63 17.85
C ALA A 89 1.27 6.35 18.61
N ASP A 90 0.29 5.71 19.23
CA ASP A 90 0.41 4.41 19.89
C ASP A 90 0.41 3.22 18.90
N GLY A 91 0.21 3.49 17.61
CA GLY A 91 0.16 2.47 16.55
C GLY A 91 -1.21 1.81 16.37
N THR A 92 -2.25 2.30 17.05
CA THR A 92 -3.62 1.78 16.95
C THR A 92 -4.31 2.31 15.69
N PHE A 93 -5.09 1.45 15.02
CA PHE A 93 -5.90 1.84 13.88
C PHE A 93 -6.90 2.92 14.26
N ARG A 94 -6.84 4.03 13.53
CA ARG A 94 -7.70 5.20 13.76
C ARG A 94 -8.85 5.26 12.76
N LYS A 95 -8.54 5.24 11.46
CA LYS A 95 -9.52 5.33 10.37
C LYS A 95 -8.92 4.97 9.01
N ILE A 96 -9.81 4.62 8.08
CA ILE A 96 -9.54 4.64 6.64
C ILE A 96 -9.54 6.10 6.19
N THR A 97 -8.47 6.56 5.57
CA THR A 97 -8.38 7.93 5.02
C THR A 97 -8.71 7.97 3.54
N HIS A 98 -8.48 6.87 2.83
CA HIS A 98 -8.79 6.75 1.42
C HIS A 98 -8.98 5.27 1.06
N GLU A 99 -10.00 4.98 0.28
CA GLU A 99 -10.24 3.67 -0.32
C GLU A 99 -10.70 3.88 -1.76
N SER A 100 -10.14 3.11 -2.70
CA SER A 100 -10.65 3.02 -4.07
C SER A 100 -10.52 1.60 -4.62
N HIS A 101 -11.49 1.24 -5.46
CA HIS A 101 -11.66 -0.07 -6.08
C HIS A 101 -12.23 0.12 -7.50
N GLN A 102 -11.64 -0.54 -8.49
CA GLN A 102 -11.98 -0.36 -9.91
C GLN A 102 -12.37 -1.67 -10.61
N PHE A 103 -12.63 -2.74 -9.84
CA PHE A 103 -13.10 -4.01 -10.40
C PHE A 103 -14.62 -3.90 -10.66
N THR A 104 -15.04 -4.09 -11.91
CA THR A 104 -16.45 -4.19 -12.26
C THR A 104 -17.04 -5.50 -11.74
N LYS A 105 -18.31 -5.48 -11.29
CA LYS A 105 -19.07 -6.69 -10.92
C LYS A 105 -19.29 -7.61 -12.12
#